data_AF-A0A6I9QQQ7-F1
#
_entry.id   AF-A0A6I9QQQ7-F1
#
_cell.length_a   1.000
_cell.length_b   1.000
_cell.length_c   1.000
_cell.angle_alpha   90.00
_cell.angle_beta   90.00
_cell.angle_gamma   90.00
#
_symmetry.space_group_name_H-M   'P 1'
#
loop_
_entity.id
_entity.type
_entity.pdbx_description
1 polymer ?
#
loop_
_entity_poly.entity_id
_entity_poly.type
_entity_poly.pdbx_seq_one_letter_code
_entity_poly.pdbx_strand_id
1 'polypeptide(L)'
;CFFLLLSQFTLDISCLRYTKVFLPHVSCPRKYPERILFCGWRRDIDDMIMVLEAFLAPNSELWLFNEVPEKEREKKLTDGGLDLLGLTNIKLVHKEGNAVIRRHLESLPLETFDSILILADESLEDSIVHSDSRSLATLLLIRDIQSKRLPSKEAKSLRYAGFSHSSWIREMQQASDKSIIISEILDSRTRNLVSVSRISDYVLSNELVSMALAMVAEDKQINRVLEELFAEEGNELRIRPAEYYLYEQEELCFYDIMVRGRERQEIVIGYRLANTDNAVINPTHKSEIRKWSLDDVFVVISTGD
;
A
#
# COMPACT_ATOMS: atom_id res chain seq x y z
N CYS A 1 2.37 -17.54 -13.34
CA CYS A 1 1.04 -17.60 -12.66
C CYS A 1 0.14 -16.40 -12.97
N PHE A 2 0.49 -15.15 -12.63
CA PHE A 2 -0.37 -13.96 -12.80
C PHE A 2 -0.93 -13.75 -14.23
N PHE A 3 -0.17 -14.12 -15.26
CA PHE A 3 -0.63 -14.02 -16.65
C PHE A 3 -1.57 -15.15 -17.10
N LEU A 4 -1.30 -16.41 -16.72
CA LEU A 4 -2.27 -17.51 -16.91
C LEU A 4 -3.59 -17.18 -16.20
N LEU A 5 -3.51 -16.49 -15.06
CA LEU A 5 -4.66 -15.97 -14.32
C LEU A 5 -5.39 -14.91 -15.17
N LEU A 6 -4.70 -13.88 -15.69
CA LEU A 6 -5.29 -12.83 -16.53
C LEU A 6 -5.88 -13.34 -17.85
N SER A 7 -5.21 -14.26 -18.56
CA SER A 7 -5.73 -14.80 -19.83
C SER A 7 -6.96 -15.67 -19.60
N GLN A 8 -6.97 -16.48 -18.54
CA GLN A 8 -8.15 -17.25 -18.14
C GLN A 8 -9.29 -16.33 -17.68
N PHE A 9 -8.98 -15.22 -17.00
CA PHE A 9 -9.95 -14.17 -16.67
C PHE A 9 -10.58 -13.54 -17.91
N THR A 10 -9.79 -13.19 -18.94
CA THR A 10 -10.36 -12.60 -20.17
C THR A 10 -11.30 -13.56 -20.90
N LEU A 11 -10.99 -14.87 -20.90
CA LEU A 11 -11.86 -15.91 -21.45
C LEU A 11 -13.15 -16.06 -20.64
N ASP A 12 -13.04 -16.11 -19.32
CA ASP A 12 -14.18 -16.21 -18.40
C ASP A 12 -15.13 -14.99 -18.50
N ILE A 13 -14.57 -13.77 -18.64
CA ILE A 13 -15.34 -12.52 -18.79
C ILE A 13 -16.14 -12.49 -20.10
N SER A 14 -15.63 -13.11 -21.17
CA SER A 14 -16.28 -13.13 -22.48
C SER A 14 -17.56 -14.00 -22.52
N CYS A 15 -17.70 -14.95 -21.60
CA CYS A 15 -18.81 -15.91 -21.55
C CYS A 15 -19.97 -15.51 -20.62
N LEU A 16 -19.85 -14.41 -19.86
CA LEU A 16 -20.88 -13.99 -18.90
C LEU A 16 -22.09 -13.36 -19.59
N ARG A 17 -23.28 -13.92 -19.36
CA ARG A 17 -24.55 -13.38 -19.87
C ARG A 17 -24.98 -12.15 -19.06
N TYR A 18 -25.37 -11.12 -19.78
CA TYR A 18 -25.67 -9.79 -19.25
C TYR A 18 -27.13 -9.67 -18.80
N THR A 19 -27.37 -9.51 -17.50
CA THR A 19 -28.64 -9.04 -16.94
C THR A 19 -28.35 -7.81 -16.11
N LYS A 20 -29.00 -6.69 -16.44
CA LYS A 20 -28.78 -5.39 -15.80
C LYS A 20 -29.28 -5.45 -14.35
N VAL A 21 -28.39 -5.29 -13.37
CA VAL A 21 -28.72 -5.32 -11.93
C VAL A 21 -28.63 -3.90 -11.38
N PHE A 22 -29.55 -3.52 -10.48
CA PHE A 22 -29.48 -2.22 -9.80
C PHE A 22 -28.39 -2.24 -8.72
N LEU A 23 -27.25 -1.62 -9.02
CA LEU A 23 -26.13 -1.52 -8.09
C LEU A 23 -26.34 -0.44 -7.01
N PRO A 24 -25.78 -0.63 -5.80
CA PRO A 24 -25.79 0.39 -4.77
C PRO A 24 -25.03 1.64 -5.24
N HIS A 25 -25.65 2.81 -5.12
CA HIS A 25 -25.05 4.10 -5.53
C HIS A 25 -24.04 4.58 -4.49
N VAL A 26 -22.90 3.90 -4.38
CA VAL A 26 -21.77 4.32 -3.53
C VAL A 26 -20.79 5.11 -4.40
N SER A 27 -20.57 6.37 -4.01
CA SER A 27 -19.55 7.25 -4.60
C SER A 27 -18.17 6.89 -4.07
N CYS A 28 -17.17 6.85 -4.98
CA CYS A 28 -15.75 6.71 -4.65
C CYS A 28 -15.38 7.61 -3.45
N PRO A 29 -14.79 7.11 -2.36
CA PRO A 29 -14.34 7.97 -1.28
C PRO A 29 -13.32 8.96 -1.84
N ARG A 30 -13.45 10.25 -1.48
CA ARG A 30 -12.50 11.28 -1.88
C ARG A 30 -11.13 10.94 -1.31
N LYS A 31 -10.06 11.08 -2.10
CA LYS A 31 -8.68 10.98 -1.60
C LYS A 31 -8.49 12.05 -0.52
N TYR A 32 -8.05 11.65 0.67
CA TYR A 32 -7.72 12.56 1.76
C TYR A 32 -6.22 12.88 1.71
N PRO A 33 -5.78 14.05 2.20
CA PRO A 33 -4.37 14.37 2.28
C PRO A 33 -3.67 13.36 3.20
N GLU A 34 -2.54 12.83 2.74
CA GLU A 34 -1.74 11.83 3.45
C GLU A 34 -0.42 12.45 3.94
N ARG A 35 0.10 11.93 5.05
CA ARG A 35 1.41 12.31 5.59
C ARG A 35 2.35 11.11 5.55
N ILE A 36 3.35 11.21 4.69
CA ILE A 36 4.33 10.15 4.43
C ILE A 36 5.70 10.55 4.95
N LEU A 37 6.42 9.61 5.57
CA LEU A 37 7.80 9.80 6.03
C LEU A 37 8.75 8.89 5.26
N PHE A 38 9.78 9.48 4.64
CA PHE A 38 10.93 8.77 4.10
C PHE A 38 12.09 8.85 5.09
N CYS A 39 12.57 7.69 5.53
CA CYS A 39 13.76 7.54 6.38
C CYS A 39 14.91 7.02 5.51
N GLY A 40 15.94 7.84 5.30
CA GLY A 40 17.07 7.53 4.43
C GLY A 40 17.13 8.44 3.19
N TRP A 41 18.26 8.41 2.48
CA TRP A 41 18.46 9.10 1.20
C TRP A 41 18.82 8.06 0.14
N ARG A 42 17.87 7.72 -0.72
CA ARG A 42 18.05 6.79 -1.84
C ARG A 42 18.60 7.53 -3.06
N ARG A 43 19.34 6.84 -3.95
CA ARG A 43 19.95 7.43 -5.16
C ARG A 43 18.95 8.17 -6.06
N ASP A 44 17.82 7.52 -6.33
CA ASP A 44 16.76 8.04 -7.22
C ASP A 44 15.51 8.39 -6.40
N ILE A 45 15.69 9.14 -5.31
CA ILE A 45 14.58 9.53 -4.43
C ILE A 45 13.64 10.53 -5.09
N ASP A 46 14.14 11.31 -6.04
CA ASP A 46 13.41 12.25 -6.89
C ASP A 46 12.36 11.57 -7.77
N ASP A 47 12.69 10.44 -8.41
CA ASP A 47 11.72 9.62 -9.14
C ASP A 47 10.57 9.15 -8.23
N MET A 48 10.89 8.71 -7.01
CA MET A 48 9.87 8.31 -6.04
C MET A 48 8.98 9.48 -5.61
N ILE A 49 9.55 10.68 -5.46
CA ILE A 49 8.81 11.89 -5.13
C ILE A 49 7.85 12.25 -6.26
N MET A 50 8.28 12.17 -7.52
CA MET A 50 7.43 12.40 -8.69
C MET A 50 6.27 11.42 -8.77
N VAL A 51 6.54 10.14 -8.51
CA VAL A 51 5.48 9.12 -8.42
C VAL A 51 4.50 9.49 -7.30
N LEU A 52 4.96 9.88 -6.11
CA LEU A 52 4.04 10.27 -5.04
C LEU A 52 3.22 11.53 -5.36
N GLU A 53 3.82 12.52 -6.03
CA GLU A 53 3.12 13.74 -6.47
C GLU A 53 1.93 13.43 -7.37
N ALA A 54 2.08 12.46 -8.26
CA ALA A 54 1.04 11.96 -9.15
C ALA A 54 -0.12 11.27 -8.41
N PHE A 55 0.18 10.48 -7.39
CA PHE A 55 -0.81 9.61 -6.75
C PHE A 55 -1.57 10.27 -5.59
N LEU A 56 -0.91 11.17 -4.84
CA LEU A 56 -1.43 11.72 -3.59
C LEU A 56 -2.46 12.84 -3.78
N ALA A 57 -3.33 13.01 -2.79
CA ALA A 57 -4.31 14.08 -2.79
C ALA A 57 -3.64 15.46 -2.57
N PRO A 58 -4.27 16.55 -3.03
CA PRO A 58 -3.77 17.90 -2.73
C PRO A 58 -3.64 18.17 -1.23
N ASN A 59 -2.57 18.88 -0.85
CA ASN A 59 -2.17 19.18 0.54
C ASN A 59 -1.62 17.98 1.32
N SER A 60 -1.13 16.96 0.63
CA SER A 60 -0.37 15.88 1.27
C SER A 60 1.01 16.37 1.70
N GLU A 61 1.62 15.73 2.69
CA GLU A 61 2.96 16.08 3.17
C GLU A 61 3.92 14.90 3.01
N LEU A 62 5.10 15.18 2.46
CA LEU A 62 6.19 14.22 2.40
C LEU A 62 7.36 14.71 3.24
N TRP A 63 7.66 13.98 4.30
CA TRP A 63 8.73 14.27 5.23
C TRP A 63 9.98 13.49 4.84
N LEU A 64 11.09 14.20 4.64
CA LEU A 64 12.39 13.60 4.33
C LEU A 64 13.29 13.64 5.56
N PHE A 65 13.57 12.48 6.15
CA PHE A 65 14.41 12.34 7.34
C PHE A 65 15.69 11.56 7.02
N ASN A 66 16.83 12.25 7.00
CA ASN A 66 18.13 11.68 6.65
C ASN A 66 19.29 12.58 7.11
N GLU A 67 20.53 12.12 6.91
CA GLU A 67 21.76 12.77 7.36
C GLU A 67 22.24 13.89 6.40
N VAL A 68 21.69 13.98 5.20
CA VAL A 68 22.09 15.00 4.21
C VAL A 68 21.63 16.39 4.67
N PRO A 69 22.48 17.43 4.64
CA PRO A 69 22.07 18.79 5.00
C PRO A 69 20.98 19.35 4.07
N GLU A 70 20.01 20.09 4.61
CA GLU A 70 18.84 20.61 3.85
C GLU A 70 19.23 21.36 2.57
N LYS A 71 20.27 22.20 2.63
CA LYS A 71 20.77 22.97 1.47
C LYS A 71 21.29 22.09 0.33
N GLU A 72 21.86 20.93 0.66
CA GLU A 72 22.38 19.99 -0.33
C GLU A 72 21.27 19.14 -0.93
N ARG A 73 20.17 18.91 -0.18
CA ARG A 73 19.01 18.14 -0.66
C ARG A 73 18.33 18.83 -1.82
N GLU A 74 18.03 20.12 -1.68
CA GLU A 74 17.37 20.88 -2.74
C GLU A 74 18.19 20.83 -4.03
N LYS A 75 19.52 20.98 -3.90
CA LYS A 75 20.43 20.89 -5.03
C LYS A 75 20.41 19.50 -5.66
N LYS A 76 20.54 18.42 -4.87
CA LYS A 76 20.51 17.04 -5.38
C LYS A 76 19.19 16.73 -6.10
N LEU A 77 18.05 17.16 -5.55
CA LEU A 77 16.74 16.97 -6.15
C LEU A 77 16.62 17.74 -7.48
N THR A 78 17.09 18.99 -7.52
CA THR A 78 17.09 19.80 -8.74
C THR A 78 18.02 19.22 -9.80
N ASP A 79 19.19 18.71 -9.40
CA ASP A 79 20.16 18.06 -10.28
C ASP A 79 19.59 16.75 -10.86
N GLY A 80 18.71 16.04 -10.12
CA GLY A 80 17.92 14.89 -10.59
C GLY A 80 16.76 15.26 -11.54
N GLY A 81 16.48 16.56 -11.72
CA GLY A 81 15.42 17.04 -12.60
C GLY A 81 14.08 17.29 -11.91
N LEU A 82 14.01 17.22 -10.58
CA LEU A 82 12.80 17.52 -9.82
C LEU A 82 12.58 19.04 -9.73
N ASP A 83 11.46 19.53 -10.25
CA ASP A 83 11.03 20.91 -10.04
C ASP A 83 10.27 21.06 -8.71
N LEU A 84 10.98 21.51 -7.67
CA LEU A 84 10.42 21.71 -6.32
C LEU A 84 9.28 22.74 -6.29
N LEU A 85 9.24 23.69 -7.23
CA LEU A 85 8.21 24.72 -7.30
C LEU A 85 6.97 24.25 -8.07
N GLY A 86 7.13 23.21 -8.90
CA GLY A 86 6.06 22.61 -9.70
C GLY A 86 5.18 21.63 -8.92
N LEU A 87 5.55 21.28 -7.69
CA LEU A 87 4.77 20.38 -6.83
C LEU A 87 3.45 21.04 -6.42
N THR A 88 2.33 20.41 -6.78
CA THR A 88 0.97 20.87 -6.56
C THR A 88 0.25 20.10 -5.46
N ASN A 89 0.51 18.80 -5.33
CA ASN A 89 -0.20 17.93 -4.42
C ASN A 89 0.56 17.76 -3.09
N ILE A 90 1.88 17.63 -3.15
CA ILE A 90 2.73 17.37 -1.99
C ILE A 90 3.49 18.60 -1.51
N LYS A 91 3.64 18.68 -0.18
CA LYS A 91 4.54 19.61 0.49
C LYS A 91 5.74 18.86 1.07
N LEU A 92 6.94 19.21 0.62
CA LEU A 92 8.18 18.66 1.16
C LEU A 92 8.55 19.28 2.51
N VAL A 93 8.86 18.44 3.49
CA VAL A 93 9.34 18.85 4.82
C VAL A 93 10.67 18.18 5.11
N HIS A 94 11.74 18.97 5.23
CA HIS A 94 13.08 18.46 5.47
C HIS A 94 13.38 18.37 6.96
N LYS A 95 13.89 17.21 7.40
CA LYS A 95 14.43 16.99 8.74
C LYS A 95 15.80 16.32 8.66
N GLU A 96 16.77 16.92 9.32
CA GLU A 96 18.12 16.37 9.44
C GLU A 96 18.23 15.45 10.66
N GLY A 97 18.75 14.25 10.44
CA GLY A 97 19.01 13.30 11.51
C GLY A 97 19.33 11.91 11.00
N ASN A 98 20.01 11.15 11.86
CA ASN A 98 20.35 9.75 11.62
C ASN A 98 19.22 8.83 12.10
N ALA A 99 18.71 7.98 11.20
CA ALA A 99 17.63 7.02 11.42
C ALA A 99 17.93 5.91 12.43
N VAL A 100 19.20 5.62 12.69
CA VAL A 100 19.62 4.63 13.69
C VAL A 100 19.71 5.25 15.10
N ILE A 101 19.65 6.58 15.22
CA ILE A 101 19.73 7.27 16.51
C ILE A 101 18.33 7.54 17.05
N ARG A 102 17.98 6.82 18.13
CA ARG A 102 16.69 6.94 18.83
C ARG A 102 16.28 8.38 19.12
N ARG A 103 17.18 9.20 19.68
CA ARG A 103 16.89 10.59 20.07
C ARG A 103 16.44 11.45 18.89
N HIS A 104 16.94 11.18 17.69
CA HIS A 104 16.55 11.92 16.49
C HIS A 104 15.18 11.48 16.00
N LEU A 105 14.89 10.18 15.96
CA LEU A 105 13.55 9.67 15.67
C LEU A 105 12.51 10.15 16.69
N GLU A 106 12.89 10.27 17.96
CA GLU A 106 12.02 10.82 19.00
C GLU A 106 11.69 12.32 18.81
N SER A 107 12.39 13.05 17.94
CA SER A 107 11.99 14.42 17.60
C SER A 107 10.80 14.46 16.62
N LEU A 108 10.49 13.34 15.95
CA LEU A 108 9.46 13.27 14.92
C LEU A 108 8.10 12.86 15.51
N PRO A 109 6.98 13.35 14.93
CA PRO A 109 5.63 12.94 15.31
C PRO A 109 5.25 11.62 14.59
N LEU A 110 5.92 10.52 14.95
CA LEU A 110 5.81 9.21 14.30
C LEU A 110 4.38 8.64 14.26
N GLU A 111 3.51 9.08 15.16
CA GLU A 111 2.12 8.65 15.29
C GLU A 111 1.18 9.33 14.29
N THR A 112 1.65 10.40 13.64
CA THR A 112 0.83 11.24 12.76
C THR A 112 1.04 10.95 11.28
N PHE A 113 1.94 10.02 10.95
CA PHE A 113 2.19 9.59 9.59
C PHE A 113 1.29 8.40 9.25
N ASP A 114 0.67 8.44 8.08
CA ASP A 114 -0.13 7.33 7.55
C ASP A 114 0.81 6.18 7.14
N SER A 115 1.93 6.53 6.50
CA SER A 115 2.94 5.58 6.02
C SER A 115 4.37 6.05 6.29
N ILE A 116 5.24 5.12 6.69
CA ILE A 116 6.67 5.34 6.90
C ILE A 116 7.44 4.37 6.00
N LEU A 117 8.26 4.92 5.10
CA LEU A 117 9.14 4.15 4.23
C LEU A 117 10.58 4.28 4.73
N ILE A 118 11.18 3.13 5.06
CA ILE A 118 12.59 3.03 5.45
C ILE A 118 13.36 2.56 4.22
N LEU A 119 14.16 3.47 3.66
CA LEU A 119 14.88 3.29 2.41
C LEU A 119 16.35 2.95 2.69
N ALA A 120 16.94 2.14 1.81
CA ALA A 120 18.38 1.92 1.80
C ALA A 120 19.10 3.25 1.47
N ASP A 121 20.10 3.60 2.28
CA ASP A 121 20.87 4.84 2.10
C ASP A 121 21.93 4.66 1.02
N GLU A 122 21.96 5.56 0.04
CA GLU A 122 22.92 5.63 -1.08
C GLU A 122 24.37 5.41 -0.61
N SER A 123 24.74 6.04 0.51
CA SER A 123 26.10 6.00 1.05
C SER A 123 26.58 4.62 1.49
N LEU A 124 25.65 3.67 1.69
CA LEU A 124 25.91 2.34 2.21
C LEU A 124 25.39 1.22 1.31
N GLU A 125 24.93 1.55 0.09
CA GLU A 125 24.43 0.55 -0.86
C GLU A 125 25.51 -0.44 -1.31
N ASP A 126 26.80 -0.08 -1.21
CA ASP A 126 27.93 -0.98 -1.50
C ASP A 126 28.03 -2.17 -0.53
N SER A 127 27.41 -2.06 0.66
CA SER A 127 27.32 -3.16 1.62
C SER A 127 25.87 -3.46 1.98
N ILE A 128 25.28 -4.35 1.17
CA ILE A 128 23.91 -4.88 1.31
C ILE A 128 23.59 -5.25 2.78
N VAL A 129 24.48 -5.98 3.45
CA VAL A 129 24.27 -6.44 4.82
C VAL A 129 24.20 -5.28 5.82
N HIS A 130 25.03 -4.24 5.63
CA HIS A 130 25.00 -3.06 6.49
C HIS A 130 23.76 -2.20 6.26
N SER A 131 23.34 -2.06 4.99
CA SER A 131 22.10 -1.35 4.64
C SER A 131 20.89 -2.01 5.31
N ASP A 132 20.72 -3.32 5.13
CA ASP A 132 19.63 -4.08 5.75
C ASP A 132 19.64 -3.98 7.28
N SER A 133 20.84 -4.06 7.89
CA SER A 133 20.99 -3.92 9.34
C SER A 133 20.50 -2.57 9.85
N ARG A 134 20.75 -1.48 9.09
CA ARG A 134 20.26 -0.13 9.44
C ARG A 134 18.77 0.02 9.22
N SER A 135 18.22 -0.54 8.14
CA SER A 135 16.78 -0.54 7.88
C SER A 135 16.03 -1.25 9.01
N LEU A 136 16.52 -2.42 9.43
CA LEU A 136 15.95 -3.16 10.55
C LEU A 136 16.11 -2.46 11.89
N ALA A 137 17.27 -1.85 12.16
CA ALA A 137 17.46 -1.07 13.37
C ALA A 137 16.48 0.11 13.44
N THR A 138 16.31 0.83 12.34
CA THR A 138 15.36 1.95 12.22
C THR A 138 13.92 1.48 12.45
N LEU A 139 13.53 0.37 11.81
CA LEU A 139 12.21 -0.25 11.99
C LEU A 139 11.92 -0.59 13.46
N LEU A 140 12.86 -1.28 14.11
CA LEU A 140 12.74 -1.65 15.52
C LEU A 140 12.62 -0.42 16.43
N LEU A 141 13.42 0.61 16.17
CA LEU A 141 13.41 1.85 16.95
C LEU A 141 12.08 2.58 16.79
N ILE A 142 11.56 2.72 15.57
CA ILE A 142 10.27 3.38 15.33
C ILE A 142 9.15 2.64 16.07
N ARG A 143 9.11 1.31 15.97
CA ARG A 143 8.11 0.50 16.68
C ARG A 143 8.23 0.61 18.20
N ASP A 144 9.44 0.61 18.74
CA ASP A 144 9.67 0.76 20.19
C ASP A 144 9.39 2.20 20.70
N ILE A 145 9.57 3.21 19.86
CA ILE A 145 9.19 4.60 20.19
C ILE A 145 7.66 4.73 20.20
N GLN A 146 6.98 4.24 19.17
CA GLN A 146 5.51 4.25 19.09
C GLN A 146 4.88 3.47 20.25
N SER A 147 5.41 2.30 20.60
CA SER A 147 4.88 1.49 21.72
C SER A 147 5.03 2.15 23.09
N LYS A 148 6.08 2.97 23.30
CA LYS A 148 6.28 3.71 24.55
C LYS A 148 5.45 4.99 24.63
N ARG A 149 5.19 5.63 23.48
CA ARG A 149 4.37 6.85 23.41
C ARG A 149 2.89 6.58 23.46
N LEU A 150 2.45 5.38 23.10
CA LEU A 150 1.11 4.88 23.32
C LEU A 150 1.03 4.30 24.74
N PRO A 151 0.51 5.02 25.76
CA PRO A 151 0.24 4.40 27.05
C PRO A 151 -0.77 3.27 26.84
N SER A 152 -0.50 2.11 27.45
CA SER A 152 -1.39 0.95 27.49
C SER A 152 -2.83 1.37 27.84
N LYS A 153 -3.69 1.48 26.83
CA LYS A 153 -5.16 1.65 26.98
C LYS A 153 -5.85 0.38 27.51
N GLU A 154 -5.17 -0.46 28.29
CA GLU A 154 -5.75 -1.66 28.92
C GLU A 154 -6.23 -1.42 30.37
N ALA A 155 -6.14 -0.20 30.89
CA ALA A 155 -6.65 0.14 32.22
C ALA A 155 -7.66 1.31 32.17
N LYS A 156 -8.84 1.06 31.59
CA LYS A 156 -10.17 1.65 31.92
C LYS A 156 -11.10 1.67 30.69
N SER A 157 -11.86 0.60 30.48
CA SER A 157 -13.27 0.73 30.11
C SER A 157 -14.01 -0.58 30.37
N LEU A 158 -14.30 -0.83 31.65
CA LEU A 158 -15.43 -1.67 32.03
C LEU A 158 -16.68 -0.79 31.94
N ARG A 159 -17.69 -1.28 31.21
CA ARG A 159 -19.12 -0.85 31.18
C ARG A 159 -19.46 0.32 30.25
N TYR A 160 -20.01 0.00 29.08
CA TYR A 160 -21.45 0.16 28.81
C TYR A 160 -21.82 -0.62 27.53
N ALA A 161 -22.76 -1.55 27.68
CA ALA A 161 -23.45 -2.20 26.57
C ALA A 161 -24.56 -1.25 26.06
N GLY A 162 -24.68 -1.10 24.74
CA GLY A 162 -25.74 -0.30 24.11
C GLY A 162 -25.53 -0.12 22.61
N PHE A 163 -26.06 -1.07 21.83
CA PHE A 163 -26.50 -1.05 20.42
C PHE A 163 -26.02 0.01 19.41
N SER A 164 -25.66 -0.53 18.23
CA SER A 164 -25.97 -0.05 16.87
C SER A 164 -25.09 1.00 16.18
N HIS A 165 -24.52 0.55 15.05
CA HIS A 165 -23.80 1.26 13.97
C HIS A 165 -22.34 1.68 14.23
N SER A 166 -21.49 1.35 13.24
CA SER A 166 -20.08 1.74 13.05
C SER A 166 -19.00 1.18 14.01
N SER A 167 -18.95 -0.14 14.20
CA SER A 167 -17.82 -0.80 14.91
C SER A 167 -16.65 -1.17 13.98
N TRP A 168 -16.90 -1.51 12.72
CA TRP A 168 -15.86 -1.98 11.79
C TRP A 168 -15.00 -0.86 11.18
N ILE A 169 -15.61 0.30 10.84
CA ILE A 169 -14.85 1.52 10.49
C ILE A 169 -13.95 1.93 11.65
N ARG A 170 -14.40 1.71 12.89
CA ARG A 170 -13.63 1.98 14.10
C ARG A 170 -12.57 0.92 14.37
N GLU A 171 -12.74 -0.33 13.95
CA GLU A 171 -11.72 -1.38 14.03
C GLU A 171 -10.64 -1.22 12.94
N MET A 172 -11.01 -0.78 11.72
CA MET A 172 -10.04 -0.31 10.73
C MET A 172 -9.37 1.02 11.12
N GLN A 173 -10.09 1.94 11.78
CA GLN A 173 -9.50 3.12 12.41
C GLN A 173 -8.71 2.80 13.69
N GLN A 174 -8.93 1.66 14.32
CA GLN A 174 -8.10 1.17 15.44
C GLN A 174 -6.87 0.41 14.93
N ALA A 175 -6.92 -0.19 13.74
CA ALA A 175 -5.73 -0.53 12.99
C ALA A 175 -4.98 0.74 12.53
N SER A 176 -5.68 1.87 12.37
CA SER A 176 -5.08 3.21 12.16
C SER A 176 -4.42 3.84 13.41
N ASP A 177 -4.33 3.13 14.54
CA ASP A 177 -3.45 3.51 15.66
C ASP A 177 -1.96 3.15 15.41
N LYS A 178 -1.63 2.56 14.24
CA LYS A 178 -0.24 2.28 13.81
C LYS A 178 -0.03 2.73 12.36
N SER A 179 0.91 3.65 12.16
CA SER A 179 1.46 3.96 10.83
C SER A 179 1.91 2.68 10.12
N ILE A 180 1.61 2.54 8.82
CA ILE A 180 2.13 1.44 8.02
C ILE A 180 3.65 1.63 7.87
N ILE A 181 4.45 0.64 8.25
CA ILE A 181 5.90 0.71 8.06
C ILE A 181 6.35 -0.26 6.97
N ILE A 182 6.92 0.31 5.91
CA ILE A 182 7.50 -0.41 4.79
C ILE A 182 9.02 -0.27 4.88
N SER A 183 9.72 -1.40 4.96
CA SER A 183 11.19 -1.41 4.99
C SER A 183 11.73 -2.03 3.71
N GLU A 184 12.64 -1.32 3.06
CA GLU A 184 13.48 -1.86 1.99
C GLU A 184 14.54 -2.78 2.60
N ILE A 185 14.62 -4.01 2.09
CA ILE A 185 15.58 -5.05 2.47
C ILE A 185 16.15 -5.66 1.19
N LEU A 186 17.44 -5.50 0.99
CA LEU A 186 18.14 -5.89 -0.23
C LEU A 186 18.49 -7.39 -0.24
N ASP A 187 18.84 -8.00 0.91
CA ASP A 187 19.15 -9.44 1.03
C ASP A 187 17.89 -10.28 1.32
N SER A 188 17.63 -11.27 0.48
CA SER A 188 16.54 -12.23 0.65
C SER A 188 16.68 -13.10 1.91
N ARG A 189 17.91 -13.33 2.39
CA ARG A 189 18.15 -14.05 3.65
C ARG A 189 17.66 -13.26 4.85
N THR A 190 17.92 -11.95 4.87
CA THR A 190 17.45 -11.04 5.92
C THR A 190 15.93 -10.97 5.93
N ARG A 191 15.29 -10.88 4.76
CA ARG A 191 13.82 -10.89 4.63
C ARG A 191 13.18 -12.08 5.35
N ASN A 192 13.71 -13.29 5.16
CA ASN A 192 13.17 -14.51 5.77
C ASN A 192 13.24 -14.50 7.31
N LEU A 193 14.21 -13.80 7.90
CA LEU A 193 14.32 -13.66 9.35
C LEU A 193 13.27 -12.66 9.89
N VAL A 194 12.97 -11.63 9.11
CA VAL A 194 12.05 -10.54 9.49
C VAL A 194 10.59 -10.95 9.32
N SER A 195 10.28 -11.77 8.31
CA SER A 195 8.92 -12.28 8.10
C SER A 195 8.41 -13.13 9.27
N VAL A 196 9.31 -13.79 10.00
CA VAL A 196 8.96 -14.62 11.17
C VAL A 196 8.60 -13.76 12.39
N SER A 197 9.11 -12.53 12.47
CA SER A 197 9.06 -11.73 13.68
C SER A 197 7.91 -10.71 13.72
N ARG A 198 7.12 -10.55 12.64
CA ARG A 198 5.99 -9.59 12.52
C ARG A 198 6.35 -8.15 12.89
N ILE A 199 7.62 -7.76 12.72
CA ILE A 199 8.15 -6.47 13.20
C ILE A 199 7.76 -5.33 12.24
N SER A 200 7.76 -5.61 10.93
CA SER A 200 7.26 -4.73 9.87
C SER A 200 5.96 -5.26 9.30
N ASP A 201 5.09 -4.34 8.88
CA ASP A 201 3.89 -4.72 8.13
C ASP A 201 4.27 -5.22 6.73
N TYR A 202 5.30 -4.59 6.11
CA TYR A 202 5.79 -4.97 4.78
C TYR A 202 7.30 -4.87 4.66
N VAL A 203 7.91 -5.89 4.05
CA VAL A 203 9.33 -5.93 3.66
C VAL A 203 9.40 -6.01 2.14
N LEU A 204 9.99 -4.99 1.52
CA LEU A 204 10.19 -4.93 0.08
C LEU A 204 11.63 -5.35 -0.24
N SER A 205 11.79 -6.32 -1.14
CA SER A 205 13.11 -6.81 -1.56
C SER A 205 13.29 -6.85 -3.06
N ASN A 206 14.54 -6.95 -3.49
CA ASN A 206 14.95 -7.10 -4.89
C ASN A 206 14.42 -8.39 -5.56
N GLU A 207 13.76 -9.26 -4.79
CA GLU A 207 13.03 -10.41 -5.33
C GLU A 207 11.84 -9.99 -6.21
N LEU A 208 11.17 -8.87 -5.90
CA LEU A 208 10.09 -8.34 -6.76
C LEU A 208 10.61 -8.00 -8.15
N VAL A 209 11.79 -7.38 -8.22
CA VAL A 209 12.48 -7.07 -9.48
C VAL A 209 12.85 -8.35 -10.22
N SER A 210 13.35 -9.35 -9.51
CA SER A 210 13.73 -10.64 -10.08
C SER A 210 12.52 -11.38 -10.67
N MET A 211 11.38 -11.32 -9.99
CA MET A 211 10.11 -11.86 -10.50
C MET A 211 9.61 -11.12 -11.74
N ALA A 212 9.66 -9.77 -11.73
CA ALA A 212 9.28 -8.97 -12.89
C ALA A 212 10.15 -9.29 -14.12
N LEU A 213 11.47 -9.39 -13.94
CA LEU A 213 12.40 -9.77 -15.01
C LEU A 213 12.13 -11.18 -15.54
N ALA A 214 11.85 -12.14 -14.66
CA ALA A 214 11.49 -13.51 -15.07
C ALA A 214 10.19 -13.53 -15.89
N MET A 215 9.18 -12.76 -15.49
CA MET A 215 7.92 -12.62 -16.23
C MET A 215 8.15 -12.05 -17.63
N VAL A 216 8.92 -10.97 -17.75
CA VAL A 216 9.24 -10.33 -19.04
C VAL A 216 10.13 -11.22 -19.92
N ALA A 217 11.02 -12.01 -19.31
CA ALA A 217 11.84 -12.98 -20.02
C ALA A 217 11.02 -14.14 -20.60
N GLU A 218 9.95 -14.55 -19.90
CA GLU A 218 9.01 -15.57 -20.37
C GLU A 218 8.13 -15.04 -21.52
N ASP A 219 7.56 -13.83 -21.37
CA ASP A 219 6.79 -13.17 -22.42
C ASP A 219 7.03 -11.65 -22.42
N LYS A 220 7.59 -11.15 -23.54
CA LYS A 220 7.88 -9.72 -23.73
C LYS A 220 6.64 -8.84 -23.71
N GLN A 221 5.46 -9.37 -24.03
CA GLN A 221 4.22 -8.61 -23.97
C GLN A 221 3.85 -8.21 -22.53
N ILE A 222 4.31 -8.97 -21.53
CA ILE A 222 4.05 -8.68 -20.11
C ILE A 222 4.68 -7.36 -19.68
N ASN A 223 5.79 -6.94 -20.31
CA ASN A 223 6.41 -5.67 -19.98
C ASN A 223 5.44 -4.50 -20.13
N ARG A 224 4.59 -4.51 -21.18
CA ARG A 224 3.57 -3.48 -21.41
C ARG A 224 2.49 -3.47 -20.32
N VAL A 225 2.10 -4.65 -19.84
CA VAL A 225 1.10 -4.78 -18.77
C VAL A 225 1.68 -4.28 -17.44
N LEU A 226 2.94 -4.60 -17.14
CA LEU A 226 3.61 -4.10 -15.94
C LEU A 226 3.83 -2.59 -16.02
N GLU A 227 4.25 -2.07 -17.17
CA GLU A 227 4.38 -0.63 -17.41
C GLU A 227 3.06 0.10 -17.19
N GLU A 228 1.93 -0.43 -17.69
CA GLU A 228 0.61 0.17 -17.48
C GLU A 228 0.14 0.10 -16.02
N LEU A 229 0.39 -1.02 -15.32
CA LEU A 229 -0.02 -1.18 -13.91
C LEU A 229 0.79 -0.33 -12.92
N PHE A 230 2.02 0.07 -13.29
CA PHE A 230 2.89 0.93 -12.49
C PHE A 230 2.94 2.38 -12.97
N ALA A 231 2.28 2.70 -14.08
CA ALA A 231 2.17 4.06 -14.57
C ALA A 231 1.24 4.89 -13.66
N GLU A 232 1.47 6.21 -13.65
CA GLU A 232 0.53 7.19 -13.08
C GLU A 232 -0.81 7.19 -13.82
N GLU A 233 -0.79 7.06 -15.14
CA GLU A 233 -1.99 7.07 -15.97
C GLU A 233 -2.37 5.66 -16.42
N GLY A 234 -3.64 5.31 -16.32
CA GLY A 234 -4.18 4.07 -16.85
C GLY A 234 -4.88 3.21 -15.81
N ASN A 235 -4.70 1.90 -15.93
CA ASN A 235 -5.35 0.91 -15.08
C ASN A 235 -4.52 0.61 -13.84
N GLU A 236 -5.11 0.79 -12.66
CA GLU A 236 -4.47 0.56 -11.36
C GLU A 236 -5.11 -0.61 -10.63
N LEU A 237 -4.32 -1.28 -9.79
CA LEU A 237 -4.83 -2.25 -8.82
C LEU A 237 -5.41 -1.53 -7.60
N ARG A 238 -6.71 -1.70 -7.33
CA ARG A 238 -7.41 -1.10 -6.20
C ARG A 238 -8.11 -2.13 -5.33
N ILE A 239 -8.23 -1.83 -4.05
CA ILE A 239 -9.05 -2.58 -3.10
C ILE A 239 -10.35 -1.78 -2.91
N ARG A 240 -11.48 -2.44 -3.20
CA ARG A 240 -12.82 -1.84 -3.09
C ARG A 240 -13.61 -2.51 -1.97
N PRO A 241 -14.32 -1.75 -1.11
CA PRO A 241 -15.16 -2.34 -0.09
C PRO A 241 -16.36 -3.06 -0.74
N ALA A 242 -16.86 -4.11 -0.09
CA ALA A 242 -17.92 -4.95 -0.62
C ALA A 242 -19.20 -4.16 -0.98
N GLU A 243 -19.51 -3.09 -0.25
CA GLU A 243 -20.67 -2.20 -0.47
C GLU A 243 -20.79 -1.66 -1.91
N TYR A 244 -19.73 -1.69 -2.71
CA TYR A 244 -19.76 -1.30 -4.13
C TYR A 244 -20.50 -2.32 -5.01
N TYR A 245 -20.42 -3.59 -4.64
CA TYR A 245 -20.86 -4.69 -5.47
C TYR A 245 -22.02 -5.47 -4.86
N LEU A 246 -22.26 -5.39 -3.56
CA LEU A 246 -23.28 -6.21 -2.89
C LEU A 246 -24.09 -5.45 -1.84
N TYR A 247 -25.31 -5.92 -1.62
CA TYR A 247 -26.17 -5.53 -0.51
C TYR A 247 -25.96 -6.46 0.68
N GLU A 248 -26.37 -6.00 1.87
CA GLU A 248 -26.21 -6.78 3.10
C GLU A 248 -26.90 -8.15 3.00
N GLN A 249 -26.17 -9.21 3.37
CA GLN A 249 -26.63 -10.61 3.36
C GLN A 249 -26.97 -11.19 1.97
N GLU A 250 -26.47 -10.61 0.87
CA GLU A 250 -26.59 -11.25 -0.45
C GLU A 250 -25.74 -12.53 -0.56
N GLU A 251 -26.32 -13.53 -1.23
CA GLU A 251 -25.65 -14.77 -1.61
C GLU A 251 -25.42 -14.75 -3.12
N LEU A 252 -24.16 -14.59 -3.52
CA LEU A 252 -23.76 -14.43 -4.92
C LEU A 252 -22.55 -15.30 -5.22
N CYS A 253 -22.44 -15.76 -6.46
CA CYS A 253 -21.20 -16.36 -6.92
C CYS A 253 -20.22 -15.27 -7.36
N PHE A 254 -18.93 -15.62 -7.46
CA PHE A 254 -17.89 -14.66 -7.83
C PHE A 254 -18.12 -14.10 -9.25
N TYR A 255 -18.73 -14.87 -10.16
CA TYR A 255 -19.09 -14.38 -11.49
C TYR A 255 -20.10 -13.24 -11.46
N ASP A 256 -21.08 -13.29 -10.56
CA ASP A 256 -22.06 -12.21 -10.44
C ASP A 256 -21.36 -10.91 -10.04
N ILE A 257 -20.38 -11.01 -9.13
CA ILE A 257 -19.57 -9.87 -8.69
C ILE A 257 -18.71 -9.32 -9.83
N MET A 258 -18.14 -10.20 -10.66
CA MET A 258 -17.41 -9.77 -11.86
C MET A 258 -18.31 -9.03 -12.86
N VAL A 259 -19.56 -9.48 -13.05
CA VAL A 259 -20.54 -8.77 -13.90
C VAL A 259 -20.86 -7.39 -13.31
N ARG A 260 -21.08 -7.31 -12.00
CA ARG A 260 -21.35 -6.04 -11.30
C ARG A 260 -20.15 -5.08 -11.35
N GLY A 261 -18.92 -5.57 -11.24
CA GLY A 261 -17.72 -4.76 -11.42
C GLY A 261 -17.59 -4.23 -12.85
N ARG A 262 -17.94 -5.04 -13.85
CA ARG A 262 -17.93 -4.62 -15.26
C ARG A 262 -18.90 -3.48 -15.55
N GLU A 263 -20.05 -3.43 -14.88
CA GLU A 263 -20.98 -2.30 -14.99
C GLU A 263 -20.37 -0.98 -14.50
N ARG A 264 -19.35 -1.04 -13.63
CA ARG A 264 -18.55 0.10 -13.16
C ARG A 264 -17.25 0.31 -13.94
N GLN A 265 -17.04 -0.42 -15.04
CA GLN A 265 -15.79 -0.45 -15.81
C GLN A 265 -14.59 -0.95 -14.99
N GLU A 266 -14.82 -1.81 -13.99
CA GLU A 266 -13.78 -2.42 -13.16
C GLU A 266 -13.65 -3.92 -13.49
N ILE A 267 -12.44 -4.45 -13.41
CA ILE A 267 -12.16 -5.87 -13.58
C ILE A 267 -11.90 -6.47 -12.20
N VAL A 268 -12.86 -7.22 -11.66
CA VAL A 268 -12.71 -7.93 -10.38
C VAL A 268 -11.81 -9.16 -10.57
N ILE A 269 -10.64 -9.15 -9.93
CA ILE A 269 -9.65 -10.24 -10.05
C ILE A 269 -9.53 -11.08 -8.79
N GLY A 270 -10.13 -10.66 -7.68
CA GLY A 270 -10.04 -11.39 -6.42
C GLY A 270 -10.83 -10.77 -5.29
N TYR A 271 -10.69 -11.34 -4.11
CA TYR A 271 -11.31 -10.85 -2.87
C TYR A 271 -10.44 -11.19 -1.65
N ARG A 272 -10.64 -10.48 -0.56
CA ARG A 272 -10.15 -10.82 0.78
C ARG A 272 -11.34 -10.84 1.72
N LEU A 273 -11.50 -11.95 2.45
CA LEU A 273 -12.55 -12.08 3.46
C LEU A 273 -12.15 -11.34 4.73
N ALA A 274 -13.12 -10.82 5.47
CA ALA A 274 -12.89 -10.04 6.69
C ALA A 274 -12.01 -10.78 7.72
N ASN A 275 -12.17 -12.09 7.82
CA ASN A 275 -11.47 -12.93 8.80
C ASN A 275 -10.14 -13.51 8.28
N THR A 276 -9.65 -13.06 7.12
CA THR A 276 -8.44 -13.59 6.48
C THR A 276 -7.43 -12.51 6.18
N ASP A 277 -6.17 -12.78 6.51
CA ASP A 277 -5.07 -11.83 6.24
C ASP A 277 -4.72 -11.76 4.74
N ASN A 278 -4.92 -12.87 4.01
CA ASN A 278 -4.48 -13.01 2.62
C ASN A 278 -5.63 -12.83 1.63
N ALA A 279 -5.39 -12.03 0.59
CA ALA A 279 -6.28 -11.94 -0.56
C ALA A 279 -6.16 -13.19 -1.45
N VAL A 280 -7.29 -13.61 -2.01
CA VAL A 280 -7.38 -14.70 -3.00
C VAL A 280 -7.55 -14.06 -4.38
N ILE A 281 -6.52 -14.16 -5.21
CA ILE A 281 -6.52 -13.71 -6.60
C ILE A 281 -6.87 -14.91 -7.51
N ASN A 282 -7.82 -14.73 -8.43
CA ASN A 282 -8.46 -15.79 -9.23
C ASN A 282 -8.96 -16.98 -8.40
N PRO A 283 -10.09 -16.84 -7.70
CA PRO A 283 -10.69 -17.97 -7.02
C PRO A 283 -10.99 -19.12 -8.02
N THR A 284 -10.69 -20.35 -7.62
CA THR A 284 -10.90 -21.56 -8.44
C THR A 284 -12.39 -21.89 -8.60
N HIS A 285 -13.20 -21.66 -7.57
CA HIS A 285 -14.63 -21.98 -7.55
C HIS A 285 -15.49 -20.75 -7.80
N LYS A 286 -15.42 -20.19 -9.02
CA LYS A 286 -16.10 -18.92 -9.36
C LYS A 286 -17.64 -19.01 -9.36
N SER A 287 -18.19 -20.18 -9.65
CA SER A 287 -19.65 -20.41 -9.73
C SER A 287 -20.29 -20.80 -8.39
N GLU A 288 -19.49 -21.03 -7.35
CA GLU A 288 -20.02 -21.39 -6.04
C GLU A 288 -20.68 -20.16 -5.39
N ILE A 289 -21.93 -20.31 -4.96
CA ILE A 289 -22.65 -19.27 -4.26
C ILE A 289 -22.07 -19.14 -2.86
N ARG A 290 -21.70 -17.92 -2.50
CA ARG A 290 -21.19 -17.60 -1.17
C ARG A 290 -22.00 -16.46 -0.56
N LYS A 291 -22.19 -16.53 0.75
CA LYS A 291 -22.66 -15.41 1.56
C LYS A 291 -21.53 -14.45 1.86
N TRP A 292 -21.66 -13.21 1.41
CA TRP A 292 -20.65 -12.17 1.58
C TRP A 292 -20.96 -11.25 2.76
N SER A 293 -19.92 -10.71 3.38
CA SER A 293 -20.03 -9.64 4.39
C SER A 293 -19.73 -8.28 3.75
N LEU A 294 -20.28 -7.20 4.32
CA LEU A 294 -19.89 -5.83 3.96
C LEU A 294 -18.44 -5.50 4.39
N ASP A 295 -17.90 -6.27 5.34
CA ASP A 295 -16.50 -6.17 5.77
C ASP A 295 -15.51 -6.85 4.81
N ASP A 296 -16.02 -7.63 3.84
CA ASP A 296 -15.19 -8.21 2.80
C ASP A 296 -14.72 -7.11 1.82
N VAL A 297 -13.58 -7.34 1.17
CA VAL A 297 -13.06 -6.41 0.16
C VAL A 297 -12.74 -7.14 -1.14
N PHE A 298 -12.92 -6.45 -2.25
CA PHE A 298 -12.65 -6.97 -3.59
C PHE A 298 -11.41 -6.32 -4.16
N VAL A 299 -10.59 -7.13 -4.84
CA VAL A 299 -9.40 -6.67 -5.55
C VAL A 299 -9.79 -6.47 -7.00
N VAL A 300 -9.63 -5.25 -7.49
CA VAL A 300 -10.05 -4.86 -8.84
C VAL A 300 -8.95 -4.13 -9.59
N ILE A 301 -9.03 -4.19 -10.91
CA ILE A 301 -8.27 -3.32 -11.80
C ILE A 301 -9.26 -2.28 -12.33
N SER A 302 -8.97 -1.00 -12.12
CA SER A 302 -9.82 0.12 -12.53
C SER A 302 -8.98 1.26 -13.07
N THR A 303 -9.51 2.06 -13.99
CA THR A 303 -8.84 3.27 -14.45
C THR A 303 -8.68 4.30 -13.33
N GLY A 304 -7.55 5.02 -13.36
CA GLY A 304 -7.33 6.30 -12.68
C GLY A 304 -8.57 7.20 -12.71
N ASP A 305 -8.93 7.83 -11.58
CA ASP A 305 -9.93 8.92 -11.54
C ASP A 305 -9.19 10.25 -11.65
#